data_AF-A0A0K1EKY4-F1
#
_entry.id   AF-A0A0K1EKY4-F1
#
_cell.length_a   1.000
_cell.length_b   1.000
_cell.length_c   1.000
_cell.angle_alpha   90.00
_cell.angle_beta   90.00
_cell.angle_gamma   90.00
#
_symmetry.space_group_name_H-M   'P 1'
#
loop_
_entity.id
_entity.type
_entity.pdbx_description
1 polymer ?
#
loop_
_entity_poly.entity_id
_entity_poly.type
_entity_poly.pdbx_seq_one_letter_code
_entity_poly.pdbx_strand_id
1 'polypeptide(L)'
;MRARLPLALVLLAPIAWVMGACSTGDLVFDRLDPGPDSEVEDCSNGRDDDGDGLADCEDPDCAESSCHGSAPDGWIGPFALYDGDPSAAPSCAPPFSVPVLHAHAELQRDAAICSICTCSPPTDAHCALNYVNTFAAPGCTSASASMSQSGTACQSVGNTPVQSLRMQSPTVQGTCTGGLPQNARLNPASWTRTVVGCALPGTGGAGCGAGEVCTPPLPPPFTGMCIAHPGKVACDGAAFRARRVVHAGMEDGRWCSGCTCSLSTPAGCSGVLRGYRDATCSGAVELVTSSSSTCVDGQPTHLQWTPNAVTDASCNVGGGDARGCAWATDPITLCCEGEAARCPVDMVEVPHPGGRSYCIDATEVTNAAYAQFLTASPSPSGQSSVCSWNQSYEPASGWPGPPDHPVVSVDWCDAHAYCAWAGKRLCGQISGGSVPFDGTAESSESQWYMACSRGGERVYPYGAVQNASACHGGSFMVPYSVPAGSSPCCEGGYDGLFDMAGNVAEWEDACGGSEDSPSCRVRGSAALGIPGDCGQVTAQPPSFTSNRIGFRCCSGDDTP
;
A
#
# COMPACT_ATOMS: atom_id res chain seq x y z
N MET A 1 29.61 -53.83 -52.00
CA MET A 1 29.91 -54.32 -50.63
C MET A 1 28.62 -54.30 -49.85
N ARG A 2 28.18 -55.46 -49.35
CA ARG A 2 26.92 -55.68 -48.61
C ARG A 2 27.20 -55.71 -47.10
N ALA A 3 26.31 -55.14 -46.30
CA ALA A 3 25.94 -55.57 -44.93
C ALA A 3 24.72 -54.72 -44.50
N ARG A 4 23.46 -55.18 -44.61
CA ARG A 4 22.67 -56.18 -43.84
C ARG A 4 22.45 -55.84 -42.35
N LEU A 5 21.24 -55.33 -42.07
CA LEU A 5 20.54 -55.32 -40.77
C LEU A 5 20.32 -56.76 -40.25
N PRO A 6 20.22 -56.98 -38.92
CA PRO A 6 19.86 -58.28 -38.37
C PRO A 6 18.33 -58.46 -38.28
N LEU A 7 17.92 -59.64 -38.71
CA LEU A 7 16.59 -60.24 -38.61
C LEU A 7 16.52 -60.99 -37.27
N ALA A 8 15.55 -60.70 -36.40
CA ALA A 8 15.28 -61.50 -35.21
C ALA A 8 14.17 -62.52 -35.50
N LEU A 9 14.49 -63.78 -35.22
CA LEU A 9 13.80 -65.00 -35.60
C LEU A 9 12.77 -65.38 -34.53
N VAL A 10 11.52 -65.61 -34.93
CA VAL A 10 10.45 -66.21 -34.12
C VAL A 10 10.75 -67.70 -33.93
N LEU A 11 10.88 -68.14 -32.68
CA LEU A 11 11.04 -69.55 -32.29
C LEU A 11 9.68 -70.13 -31.87
N LEU A 12 9.17 -71.04 -32.69
CA LEU A 12 8.05 -71.94 -32.40
C LEU A 12 8.54 -73.10 -31.52
N ALA A 13 7.89 -73.33 -30.37
CA ALA A 13 8.07 -74.52 -29.55
C ALA A 13 7.00 -75.58 -29.88
N PRO A 14 7.31 -76.89 -29.86
CA PRO A 14 6.40 -77.95 -30.30
C PRO A 14 5.40 -78.38 -29.22
N ILE A 15 4.19 -78.70 -29.69
CA ILE A 15 3.05 -79.24 -28.96
C ILE A 15 3.31 -80.71 -28.61
N ALA A 16 3.22 -81.06 -27.33
CA ALA A 16 3.13 -82.44 -26.86
C ALA A 16 1.72 -82.72 -26.35
N TRP A 17 1.09 -83.75 -26.93
CA TRP A 17 -0.22 -84.26 -26.55
C TRP A 17 -0.12 -85.08 -25.26
N VAL A 18 -0.95 -84.77 -24.27
CA VAL A 18 -1.28 -85.69 -23.17
C VAL A 18 -2.78 -85.93 -23.21
N MET A 19 -3.16 -87.17 -23.52
CA MET A 19 -4.53 -87.65 -23.33
C MET A 19 -4.75 -87.95 -21.84
N GLY A 20 -5.72 -87.26 -21.23
CA GLY A 20 -6.21 -87.50 -19.87
C GLY A 20 -7.74 -87.42 -19.88
N ALA A 21 -8.37 -88.41 -19.26
CA ALA A 21 -9.74 -88.83 -19.46
C ALA A 21 -10.83 -87.81 -19.04
N CYS A 22 -11.98 -87.93 -19.70
CA CYS A 22 -13.24 -87.25 -19.42
C CYS A 22 -13.81 -87.69 -18.05
N SER A 23 -14.15 -86.74 -17.18
CA SER A 23 -15.22 -86.92 -16.19
C SER A 23 -16.22 -85.77 -16.33
N THR A 24 -17.48 -86.15 -16.57
CA THR A 24 -18.64 -85.27 -16.60
C THR A 24 -18.86 -84.63 -15.23
N GLY A 25 -18.63 -83.32 -15.15
CA GLY A 25 -19.08 -82.48 -14.05
C GLY A 25 -19.88 -81.34 -14.63
N ASP A 26 -21.16 -81.27 -14.26
CA ASP A 26 -22.09 -80.23 -14.67
C ASP A 26 -21.52 -78.84 -14.34
N LEU A 27 -21.44 -77.97 -15.34
CA LEU A 27 -21.22 -76.54 -15.14
C LEU A 27 -22.54 -75.94 -14.64
N VAL A 28 -22.71 -75.94 -13.32
CA VAL A 28 -23.60 -74.98 -12.66
C VAL A 28 -22.94 -73.62 -12.84
N PHE A 29 -23.59 -72.73 -13.59
CA PHE A 29 -23.34 -71.30 -13.46
C PHE A 29 -23.80 -70.92 -12.06
N ASP A 30 -22.89 -71.01 -11.09
CA ASP A 30 -23.07 -70.32 -9.82
C ASP A 30 -23.06 -68.85 -10.15
N ARG A 31 -24.24 -68.25 -9.95
CA ARG A 31 -24.40 -66.83 -9.67
C ARG A 31 -23.33 -66.49 -8.63
N LEU A 32 -22.48 -65.51 -8.91
CA LEU A 32 -21.61 -64.93 -7.90
C LEU A 32 -22.51 -64.53 -6.73
N ASP A 33 -22.50 -65.34 -5.67
CA ASP A 33 -23.01 -64.95 -4.36
C ASP A 33 -22.13 -63.79 -3.90
N PRO A 34 -22.70 -62.62 -3.53
CA PRO A 34 -21.93 -61.57 -2.92
C PRO A 34 -21.51 -62.08 -1.54
N GLY A 35 -20.20 -62.19 -1.33
CA GLY A 35 -19.65 -62.55 -0.02
C GLY A 35 -20.06 -61.52 1.04
N PRO A 36 -20.20 -61.91 2.32
CA PRO A 36 -20.64 -61.03 3.40
C PRO A 36 -19.52 -60.13 3.98
N ASP A 37 -18.50 -59.81 3.19
CA ASP A 37 -17.45 -58.85 3.56
C ASP A 37 -17.30 -57.87 2.38
N SER A 38 -18.30 -57.01 2.15
CA SER A 38 -18.06 -55.81 1.32
C SER A 38 -17.08 -54.94 2.09
N GLU A 39 -15.86 -54.77 1.58
CA GLU A 39 -14.97 -53.78 2.14
C GLU A 39 -15.67 -52.40 2.02
N VAL A 40 -15.46 -51.53 3.00
CA VAL A 40 -16.09 -50.20 3.00
C VAL A 40 -15.47 -49.42 1.84
N GLU A 41 -16.30 -48.97 0.89
CA GLU A 41 -15.88 -48.19 -0.27
C GLU A 41 -15.17 -46.89 0.16
N ASP A 42 -13.95 -46.64 -0.33
CA ASP A 42 -13.26 -45.36 -0.18
C ASP A 42 -13.54 -44.50 -1.41
N CYS A 43 -14.59 -43.68 -1.28
CA CYS A 43 -15.16 -42.81 -2.30
C CYS A 43 -14.26 -41.66 -2.80
N SER A 44 -12.94 -41.78 -2.68
CA SER A 44 -12.00 -40.71 -2.99
C SER A 44 -10.68 -41.17 -3.64
N ASN A 45 -10.49 -42.47 -3.88
CA ASN A 45 -9.20 -43.03 -4.25
C ASN A 45 -9.09 -43.51 -5.70
N GLY A 46 -10.19 -43.45 -6.48
CA GLY A 46 -10.19 -43.80 -7.90
C GLY A 46 -10.36 -45.30 -8.17
N ARG A 47 -10.86 -46.07 -7.20
CA ARG A 47 -10.97 -47.54 -7.27
C ARG A 47 -12.38 -47.96 -6.90
N ASP A 48 -12.69 -49.19 -7.31
CA ASP A 48 -13.84 -49.99 -6.90
C ASP A 48 -13.31 -50.88 -5.76
N ASP A 49 -13.50 -50.45 -4.51
CA ASP A 49 -12.93 -51.11 -3.32
C ASP A 49 -13.86 -52.23 -2.81
N ASP A 50 -15.17 -52.12 -3.03
CA ASP A 50 -16.15 -53.14 -2.64
C ASP A 50 -16.36 -54.26 -3.69
N GLY A 51 -15.90 -54.03 -4.93
CA GLY A 51 -15.87 -54.98 -6.03
C GLY A 51 -17.19 -55.10 -6.82
N ASP A 52 -18.11 -54.14 -6.69
CA ASP A 52 -19.40 -54.16 -7.39
C ASP A 52 -19.32 -53.71 -8.87
N GLY A 53 -18.15 -53.19 -9.29
CA GLY A 53 -17.85 -52.75 -10.64
C GLY A 53 -18.03 -51.24 -10.86
N LEU A 54 -18.40 -50.49 -9.83
CA LEU A 54 -18.53 -49.03 -9.81
C LEU A 54 -17.43 -48.46 -8.90
N ALA A 55 -16.94 -47.27 -9.21
CA ALA A 55 -15.87 -46.64 -8.45
C ALA A 55 -16.32 -45.26 -7.97
N ASP A 56 -16.06 -44.97 -6.70
CA ASP A 56 -16.27 -43.66 -6.08
C ASP A 56 -17.65 -43.05 -6.40
N CYS A 57 -17.74 -41.93 -7.11
CA CYS A 57 -19.02 -41.22 -7.34
C CYS A 57 -19.98 -41.95 -8.31
N GLU A 58 -19.54 -43.00 -9.01
CA GLU A 58 -20.45 -43.86 -9.78
C GLU A 58 -21.10 -44.94 -8.89
N ASP A 59 -20.54 -45.17 -7.70
CA ASP A 59 -20.95 -46.17 -6.72
C ASP A 59 -22.12 -45.67 -5.83
N PRO A 60 -23.23 -46.44 -5.71
CA PRO A 60 -24.34 -46.14 -4.80
C PRO A 60 -23.97 -45.99 -3.31
N ASP A 61 -22.90 -46.64 -2.84
CA ASP A 61 -22.42 -46.55 -1.46
C ASP A 61 -21.72 -45.21 -1.17
N CYS A 62 -21.35 -44.47 -2.23
CA CYS A 62 -20.80 -43.12 -2.19
C CYS A 62 -21.84 -42.02 -2.37
N ALA A 63 -23.10 -42.26 -2.02
CA ALA A 63 -24.22 -41.33 -2.24
C ALA A 63 -24.06 -39.92 -1.62
N GLU A 64 -23.16 -39.74 -0.65
CA GLU A 64 -22.86 -38.43 -0.05
C GLU A 64 -21.69 -37.70 -0.75
N SER A 65 -20.89 -38.40 -1.56
CA SER A 65 -19.81 -37.80 -2.36
C SER A 65 -20.36 -36.96 -3.51
N SER A 66 -19.54 -36.04 -4.00
CA SER A 66 -19.94 -35.09 -5.04
C SER A 66 -18.82 -34.87 -6.06
N CYS A 67 -19.21 -34.67 -7.31
CA CYS A 67 -18.29 -34.31 -8.39
C CYS A 67 -18.00 -32.82 -8.36
N HIS A 68 -16.71 -32.47 -8.35
CA HIS A 68 -16.21 -31.11 -8.39
C HIS A 68 -15.31 -30.91 -9.60
N GLY A 69 -15.16 -29.67 -10.07
CA GLY A 69 -14.26 -29.38 -11.18
C GLY A 69 -12.80 -29.75 -10.86
N SER A 70 -12.06 -30.25 -11.84
CA SER A 70 -10.61 -30.43 -11.71
C SER A 70 -9.87 -29.10 -11.83
N ALA A 71 -8.71 -28.99 -11.18
CA ALA A 71 -7.84 -27.83 -11.36
C ALA A 71 -7.20 -27.84 -12.77
N PRO A 72 -7.17 -26.71 -13.49
CA PRO A 72 -6.43 -26.59 -14.73
C PRO A 72 -4.91 -26.76 -14.54
N ASP A 73 -4.19 -26.96 -15.63
CA ASP A 73 -2.73 -27.02 -15.62
C ASP A 73 -2.12 -25.75 -15.00
N GLY A 74 -1.19 -25.93 -14.06
CA GLY A 74 -0.54 -24.82 -13.34
C GLY A 74 -1.31 -24.32 -12.11
N TRP A 75 -2.51 -24.83 -11.86
CA TRP A 75 -3.27 -24.55 -10.65
C TRP A 75 -3.10 -25.65 -9.60
N ILE A 76 -3.17 -25.25 -8.33
CA ILE A 76 -3.17 -26.14 -7.18
C ILE A 76 -4.62 -26.48 -6.84
N GLY A 77 -4.96 -27.76 -6.76
CA GLY A 77 -6.26 -28.23 -6.28
C GLY A 77 -6.88 -29.31 -7.17
N PRO A 78 -8.19 -29.55 -7.03
CA PRO A 78 -9.09 -28.87 -6.09
C PRO A 78 -8.83 -29.29 -4.64
N PHE A 79 -9.15 -28.42 -3.69
CA PHE A 79 -8.96 -28.67 -2.25
C PHE A 79 -10.11 -28.12 -1.41
N ALA A 80 -10.34 -28.76 -0.26
CA ALA A 80 -11.24 -28.28 0.77
C ALA A 80 -10.64 -27.04 1.43
N LEU A 81 -11.44 -25.99 1.54
CA LEU A 81 -11.01 -24.68 1.98
C LEU A 81 -11.54 -24.34 3.37
N TYR A 82 -10.64 -23.92 4.25
CA TYR A 82 -10.94 -23.20 5.47
C TYR A 82 -10.52 -21.74 5.31
N ASP A 83 -11.40 -20.81 5.70
CA ASP A 83 -11.13 -19.38 5.72
C ASP A 83 -11.80 -18.76 6.95
N GLY A 84 -11.00 -18.38 7.94
CA GLY A 84 -11.52 -17.95 9.22
C GLY A 84 -10.46 -17.50 10.22
N ASP A 85 -10.80 -17.56 11.49
CA ASP A 85 -9.97 -17.11 12.59
C ASP A 85 -8.65 -17.93 12.67
N PRO A 86 -7.47 -17.27 12.72
CA PRO A 86 -6.19 -17.96 12.82
C PRO A 86 -6.06 -18.95 13.99
N SER A 87 -6.76 -18.73 15.10
CA SER A 87 -6.73 -19.62 16.27
C SER A 87 -7.57 -20.89 16.10
N ALA A 88 -8.49 -20.92 15.14
CA ALA A 88 -9.38 -22.03 14.84
C ALA A 88 -8.96 -22.80 13.56
N ALA A 89 -7.78 -22.50 13.01
CA ALA A 89 -7.28 -23.10 11.79
C ALA A 89 -7.11 -24.62 11.94
N PRO A 90 -7.73 -25.44 11.07
CA PRO A 90 -7.57 -26.88 11.11
C PRO A 90 -6.22 -27.32 10.54
N SER A 91 -5.71 -28.46 11.01
CA SER A 91 -4.69 -29.22 10.31
C SER A 91 -5.33 -30.16 9.31
N CYS A 92 -4.73 -30.35 8.13
CA CYS A 92 -5.21 -31.32 7.14
C CYS A 92 -5.20 -32.74 7.73
N ALA A 93 -6.33 -33.42 7.61
CA ALA A 93 -6.60 -34.74 8.16
C ALA A 93 -7.53 -35.50 7.21
N PRO A 94 -7.58 -36.84 7.27
CA PRO A 94 -8.46 -37.62 6.39
C PRO A 94 -9.91 -37.13 6.41
N PRO A 95 -10.60 -37.08 5.24
CA PRO A 95 -10.11 -37.54 3.94
C PRO A 95 -9.14 -36.55 3.25
N PHE A 96 -9.26 -35.24 3.53
CA PHE A 96 -8.41 -34.18 2.97
C PHE A 96 -7.09 -34.02 3.75
N SER A 97 -6.17 -34.97 3.57
CA SER A 97 -4.96 -35.10 4.38
C SER A 97 -3.71 -34.38 3.85
N VAL A 98 -3.76 -33.84 2.62
CA VAL A 98 -2.59 -33.21 1.98
C VAL A 98 -2.66 -31.69 2.11
N PRO A 99 -1.79 -31.02 2.89
CA PRO A 99 -1.74 -29.57 2.95
C PRO A 99 -1.19 -29.01 1.63
N VAL A 100 -1.99 -28.19 0.96
CA VAL A 100 -1.63 -27.58 -0.34
C VAL A 100 -1.65 -26.06 -0.32
N LEU A 101 -2.28 -25.44 0.67
CA LEU A 101 -2.32 -23.99 0.84
C LEU A 101 -2.26 -23.60 2.31
N HIS A 102 -1.40 -22.64 2.63
CA HIS A 102 -1.41 -21.91 3.89
C HIS A 102 -1.15 -20.44 3.56
N ALA A 103 -2.19 -19.61 3.69
CA ALA A 103 -2.20 -18.21 3.31
C ALA A 103 -3.04 -17.39 4.29
N HIS A 104 -3.11 -16.08 4.07
CA HIS A 104 -3.72 -15.13 4.98
C HIS A 104 -4.46 -14.02 4.23
N ALA A 105 -5.38 -13.36 4.92
CA ALA A 105 -6.13 -12.22 4.39
C ALA A 105 -6.40 -11.20 5.50
N GLU A 106 -6.77 -9.97 5.11
CA GLU A 106 -7.09 -8.87 6.02
C GLU A 106 -5.92 -8.52 6.96
N LEU A 107 -4.84 -8.00 6.39
CA LEU A 107 -3.68 -7.56 7.17
C LEU A 107 -4.06 -6.40 8.09
N GLN A 108 -3.79 -6.52 9.39
CA GLN A 108 -3.90 -5.42 10.34
C GLN A 108 -2.68 -4.51 10.19
N ARG A 109 -2.94 -3.27 9.77
CA ARG A 109 -1.92 -2.28 9.37
C ARG A 109 -1.76 -1.14 10.36
N ASP A 110 -2.05 -1.40 11.63
CA ASP A 110 -1.93 -0.39 12.69
C ASP A 110 -0.56 0.29 12.66
N ALA A 111 -0.56 1.60 12.88
CA ALA A 111 0.67 2.37 12.95
C ALA A 111 1.56 1.84 14.08
N ALA A 112 2.89 1.98 13.90
CA ALA A 112 3.82 1.65 14.97
C ALA A 112 3.51 2.49 16.23
N ILE A 113 3.53 1.83 17.40
CA ILE A 113 3.46 2.54 18.67
C ILE A 113 4.89 2.85 19.10
N CYS A 114 5.27 4.12 18.98
CA CYS A 114 6.60 4.59 19.34
C CYS A 114 6.63 5.16 20.75
N SER A 115 7.71 4.86 21.48
CA SER A 115 7.97 5.44 22.79
C SER A 115 8.13 6.96 22.68
N ILE A 116 7.56 7.69 23.64
CA ILE A 116 7.67 9.15 23.68
C ILE A 116 9.12 9.54 23.99
N CYS A 117 9.70 10.39 23.16
CA CYS A 117 11.02 10.95 23.41
C CYS A 117 10.99 11.91 24.59
N THR A 118 12.05 11.93 25.38
CA THR A 118 12.27 12.89 26.46
C THR A 118 13.67 13.47 26.36
N CYS A 119 13.84 14.72 26.76
CA CYS A 119 15.14 15.39 26.82
C CYS A 119 15.45 15.80 28.27
N SER A 120 16.73 15.76 28.64
CA SER A 120 17.15 16.36 29.91
C SER A 120 17.00 17.88 29.88
N PRO A 121 16.93 18.55 31.05
CA PRO A 121 17.12 19.99 31.12
C PRO A 121 18.45 20.42 30.47
N PRO A 122 18.54 21.63 29.91
CA PRO A 122 19.75 22.08 29.26
C PRO A 122 20.91 22.22 30.26
N THR A 123 22.09 21.72 29.88
CA THR A 123 23.33 21.90 30.64
C THR A 123 24.16 23.02 30.05
N ASP A 124 24.82 23.79 30.93
CA ASP A 124 25.66 24.94 30.57
C ASP A 124 24.97 25.95 29.64
N ALA A 125 23.66 26.18 29.82
CA ALA A 125 22.93 27.17 29.04
C ALA A 125 23.40 28.59 29.41
N HIS A 126 24.01 29.30 28.47
CA HIS A 126 24.49 30.67 28.67
C HIS A 126 24.46 31.51 27.39
N CYS A 127 24.43 32.82 27.56
CA CYS A 127 24.52 33.76 26.45
C CYS A 127 25.97 34.00 26.03
N ALA A 128 26.28 33.65 24.79
CA ALA A 128 27.59 33.89 24.19
C ALA A 128 27.49 34.98 23.11
N LEU A 129 28.42 35.93 23.17
CA LEU A 129 28.61 36.92 22.11
C LEU A 129 29.70 36.43 21.17
N ASN A 130 29.35 35.86 20.02
CA ASN A 130 30.34 35.18 19.16
C ASN A 130 31.44 36.13 18.62
N TYR A 131 31.07 37.34 18.21
CA TYR A 131 32.05 38.34 17.75
C TYR A 131 31.54 39.78 17.84
N VAL A 132 32.50 40.71 17.86
CA VAL A 132 32.29 42.17 17.81
C VAL A 132 33.02 42.71 16.59
N ASN A 133 32.36 43.60 15.86
CA ASN A 133 32.97 44.33 14.75
C ASN A 133 33.53 45.65 15.28
N THR A 134 34.82 45.90 15.06
CA THR A 134 35.51 47.14 15.40
C THR A 134 35.85 47.92 14.15
N PHE A 135 35.81 49.25 14.23
CA PHE A 135 35.96 50.15 13.09
C PHE A 135 37.02 51.22 13.41
N ALA A 136 37.79 51.61 12.40
CA ALA A 136 38.84 52.63 12.52
C ALA A 136 38.31 54.06 12.41
N ALA A 137 37.02 54.25 12.13
CA ALA A 137 36.34 55.55 12.06
C ALA A 137 35.06 55.55 12.90
N PRO A 138 34.58 56.72 13.34
CA PRO A 138 33.31 56.84 14.06
C PRO A 138 32.11 56.44 13.17
N GLY A 139 30.98 56.16 13.79
CA GLY A 139 29.74 55.80 13.14
C GLY A 139 29.75 54.44 12.44
N CYS A 140 30.78 53.61 12.66
CA CYS A 140 30.93 52.29 12.05
C CYS A 140 30.95 52.34 10.50
N THR A 141 31.62 53.34 9.95
CA THR A 141 31.57 53.69 8.51
C THR A 141 32.77 53.18 7.68
N SER A 142 33.83 52.66 8.33
CA SER A 142 35.06 52.20 7.67
C SER A 142 35.16 50.68 7.54
N ALA A 143 36.27 50.18 6.96
CA ALA A 143 36.62 48.76 7.04
C ALA A 143 36.61 48.28 8.50
N SER A 144 36.03 47.11 8.73
CA SER A 144 35.86 46.52 10.05
C SER A 144 36.76 45.31 10.25
N ALA A 145 37.30 45.14 11.45
CA ALA A 145 37.84 43.87 11.90
C ALA A 145 36.81 43.15 12.79
N SER A 146 36.66 41.84 12.62
CA SER A 146 35.81 41.02 13.50
C SER A 146 36.69 40.33 14.53
N MET A 147 36.38 40.54 15.80
CA MET A 147 37.07 39.92 16.92
C MET A 147 36.13 38.93 17.60
N SER A 148 36.60 37.71 17.87
CA SER A 148 35.86 36.76 18.70
C SER A 148 35.83 37.27 20.14
N GLN A 149 34.65 37.23 20.76
CA GLN A 149 34.50 37.50 22.19
C GLN A 149 34.13 36.19 22.88
N SER A 150 34.91 35.79 23.89
CA SER A 150 34.70 34.50 24.56
C SER A 150 34.61 34.69 26.06
N GLY A 151 33.45 34.42 26.63
CA GLY A 151 33.22 34.48 28.08
C GLY A 151 33.23 35.91 28.63
N THR A 152 33.56 36.04 29.92
CA THR A 152 33.51 37.30 30.68
C THR A 152 34.89 37.94 30.89
N ALA A 153 35.91 37.44 30.20
CA ALA A 153 37.27 37.90 30.32
C ALA A 153 37.47 39.30 29.69
N CYS A 154 38.42 40.07 30.23
CA CYS A 154 38.88 41.31 29.62
C CYS A 154 39.81 40.98 28.43
N GLN A 155 39.41 41.36 27.22
CA GLN A 155 40.11 40.98 25.98
C GLN A 155 40.61 42.21 25.22
N SER A 156 41.87 42.20 24.81
CA SER A 156 42.49 43.31 24.04
C SER A 156 41.95 43.35 22.61
N VAL A 157 41.56 44.53 22.12
CA VAL A 157 41.12 44.75 20.72
C VAL A 157 42.27 44.70 19.69
N GLY A 158 43.49 44.42 20.13
CA GLY A 158 44.68 44.35 19.28
C GLY A 158 45.30 45.72 19.00
N ASN A 159 46.25 45.75 18.06
CA ASN A 159 47.10 46.92 17.80
C ASN A 159 46.50 47.97 16.84
N THR A 160 45.24 47.79 16.39
CA THR A 160 44.59 48.74 15.47
C THR A 160 43.77 49.75 16.26
N PRO A 161 43.87 51.07 15.97
CA PRO A 161 43.08 52.08 16.67
C PRO A 161 41.59 51.88 16.36
N VAL A 162 40.82 51.48 17.36
CA VAL A 162 39.36 51.41 17.30
C VAL A 162 38.78 52.80 17.57
N GLN A 163 37.81 53.23 16.77
CA GLN A 163 37.05 54.49 16.97
C GLN A 163 35.56 54.27 17.14
N SER A 164 35.03 53.12 16.70
CA SER A 164 33.67 52.70 17.01
C SER A 164 33.54 51.18 16.94
N LEU A 165 32.44 50.66 17.48
CA LEU A 165 32.15 49.23 17.45
C LEU A 165 30.67 48.91 17.29
N ARG A 166 30.40 47.69 16.86
CA ARG A 166 29.06 47.09 16.80
C ARG A 166 29.12 45.64 17.22
N MET A 167 28.34 45.28 18.24
CA MET A 167 28.19 43.88 18.66
C MET A 167 27.24 43.12 17.74
N GLN A 168 27.42 41.81 17.60
CA GLN A 168 26.40 40.95 17.00
C GLN A 168 25.30 40.60 18.00
N SER A 169 24.19 40.07 17.49
CA SER A 169 23.18 39.48 18.36
C SER A 169 23.79 38.28 19.08
N PRO A 170 23.81 38.25 20.43
CA PRO A 170 24.33 37.10 21.15
C PRO A 170 23.40 35.90 20.96
N THR A 171 23.96 34.70 21.04
CA THR A 171 23.25 33.43 20.86
C THR A 171 23.32 32.61 22.14
N VAL A 172 22.25 31.89 22.45
CA VAL A 172 22.28 30.91 23.55
C VAL A 172 23.15 29.74 23.13
N GLN A 173 24.13 29.39 23.96
CA GLN A 173 24.95 28.18 23.85
C GLN A 173 24.64 27.27 25.02
N GLY A 174 24.82 25.96 24.84
CA GLY A 174 24.53 24.93 25.83
C GLY A 174 24.31 23.59 25.14
N THR A 175 24.14 22.53 25.93
CA THR A 175 23.86 21.19 25.40
C THR A 175 22.59 20.62 25.97
N CYS A 176 21.86 19.88 25.15
CA CYS A 176 20.75 19.04 25.57
C CYS A 176 21.19 17.58 25.42
N THR A 177 21.22 16.83 26.52
CA THR A 177 21.60 15.41 26.50
C THR A 177 20.39 14.52 26.79
N GLY A 178 20.42 13.30 26.27
CA GLY A 178 19.43 12.27 26.57
C GLY A 178 18.29 12.26 25.57
N GLY A 179 18.24 11.20 24.78
CA GLY A 179 16.99 10.58 24.37
C GLY A 179 17.26 9.10 24.48
N LEU A 180 16.44 8.34 25.22
CA LEU A 180 16.18 6.89 25.07
C LEU A 180 15.17 6.48 26.17
N PRO A 181 14.16 5.65 25.82
CA PRO A 181 14.40 4.25 25.53
C PRO A 181 14.16 3.89 24.05
N GLN A 182 15.20 3.40 23.37
CA GLN A 182 15.00 2.53 22.21
C GLN A 182 14.52 1.19 22.73
N ASN A 183 13.20 1.05 22.81
CA ASN A 183 12.52 -0.21 22.59
C ASN A 183 11.20 0.19 21.98
N ALA A 184 11.21 0.51 20.68
CA ALA A 184 9.98 0.50 19.91
C ALA A 184 9.40 -0.92 20.04
N ARG A 185 8.35 -1.06 20.84
CA ARG A 185 7.55 -2.29 20.81
C ARG A 185 6.58 -2.09 19.66
N LEU A 186 7.02 -2.47 18.46
CA LEU A 186 6.09 -2.66 17.36
C LEU A 186 5.10 -3.73 17.84
N ASN A 187 3.81 -3.41 17.83
CA ASN A 187 2.82 -4.48 17.84
C ASN A 187 3.06 -5.27 16.54
N PRO A 188 3.34 -6.58 16.60
CA PRO A 188 3.60 -7.33 15.39
C PRO A 188 2.40 -7.19 14.46
N ALA A 189 2.66 -6.94 13.17
CA ALA A 189 1.61 -7.00 12.18
C ALA A 189 0.96 -8.39 12.27
N SER A 190 -0.35 -8.45 12.07
CA SER A 190 -1.08 -9.70 12.19
C SER A 190 -2.18 -9.76 11.15
N TRP A 191 -2.55 -10.97 10.77
CA TRP A 191 -3.69 -11.23 9.91
C TRP A 191 -4.92 -11.48 10.77
N THR A 192 -6.07 -10.90 10.41
CA THR A 192 -7.34 -11.28 11.07
C THR A 192 -7.91 -12.58 10.54
N ARG A 193 -7.43 -13.06 9.39
CA ARG A 193 -7.88 -14.31 8.77
C ARG A 193 -6.72 -15.18 8.33
N THR A 194 -6.92 -16.48 8.45
CA THR A 194 -6.05 -17.50 7.86
C THR A 194 -6.84 -18.34 6.88
N VAL A 195 -6.15 -18.82 5.85
CA VAL A 195 -6.70 -19.58 4.75
C VAL A 195 -5.90 -20.86 4.60
N VAL A 196 -6.56 -22.00 4.81
CA VAL A 196 -5.95 -23.33 4.75
C VAL A 196 -6.65 -24.14 3.66
N GLY A 197 -5.85 -24.76 2.79
CA GLY A 197 -6.34 -25.66 1.75
C GLY A 197 -5.79 -27.06 1.95
N CYS A 198 -6.69 -28.03 2.01
CA CYS A 198 -6.38 -29.44 2.18
C CYS A 198 -6.93 -30.26 1.01
N ALA A 199 -6.05 -30.93 0.27
CA ALA A 199 -6.40 -31.78 -0.86
C ALA A 199 -6.52 -33.26 -0.46
N LEU A 200 -7.19 -34.03 -1.30
CA LEU A 200 -7.17 -35.48 -1.24
C LEU A 200 -5.77 -36.02 -1.60
N PRO A 201 -5.36 -37.17 -1.05
CA PRO A 201 -4.16 -37.86 -1.50
C PRO A 201 -4.34 -38.41 -2.93
N GLY A 202 -3.32 -38.28 -3.78
CA GLY A 202 -3.32 -38.85 -5.13
C GLY A 202 -4.07 -37.99 -6.16
N THR A 203 -4.69 -38.64 -7.15
CA THR A 203 -5.40 -37.98 -8.26
C THR A 203 -6.86 -37.64 -7.97
N GLY A 204 -7.34 -37.94 -6.74
CA GLY A 204 -8.76 -37.88 -6.36
C GLY A 204 -9.61 -39.02 -6.93
N GLY A 205 -10.90 -39.05 -6.60
CA GLY A 205 -11.82 -40.14 -6.96
C GLY A 205 -12.33 -40.08 -8.41
N ALA A 206 -12.75 -41.23 -8.92
CA ALA A 206 -13.31 -41.46 -10.26
C ALA A 206 -14.84 -41.36 -10.26
N GLY A 207 -15.49 -41.79 -11.35
CA GLY A 207 -16.96 -41.81 -11.45
C GLY A 207 -17.63 -40.47 -11.79
N CYS A 208 -16.85 -39.45 -12.15
CA CYS A 208 -17.34 -38.12 -12.55
C CYS A 208 -17.16 -37.82 -14.05
N GLY A 209 -17.75 -36.73 -14.53
CA GLY A 209 -17.62 -36.29 -15.92
C GLY A 209 -16.18 -35.90 -16.30
N ALA A 210 -15.94 -35.73 -17.60
CA ALA A 210 -14.62 -35.31 -18.08
C ALA A 210 -14.24 -33.93 -17.50
N GLY A 211 -13.11 -33.86 -16.79
CA GLY A 211 -12.63 -32.65 -16.12
C GLY A 211 -13.24 -32.42 -14.73
N GLU A 212 -13.83 -33.45 -14.15
CA GLU A 212 -14.32 -33.47 -12.77
C GLU A 212 -13.61 -34.56 -11.95
N VAL A 213 -13.62 -34.40 -10.63
CA VAL A 213 -13.06 -35.34 -9.67
C VAL A 213 -14.08 -35.59 -8.56
N CYS A 214 -14.21 -36.85 -8.15
CA CYS A 214 -15.07 -37.20 -7.04
C CYS A 214 -14.39 -36.83 -5.72
N THR A 215 -15.14 -36.18 -4.84
CA THR A 215 -14.67 -35.89 -3.49
C THR A 215 -15.73 -36.26 -2.44
N PRO A 216 -15.31 -36.75 -1.27
CA PRO A 216 -16.22 -37.01 -0.15
C PRO A 216 -16.76 -35.71 0.43
N PRO A 217 -17.83 -35.77 1.25
CA PRO A 217 -18.38 -34.60 1.93
C PRO A 217 -17.30 -33.79 2.66
N LEU A 218 -17.40 -32.46 2.57
CA LEU A 218 -16.49 -31.58 3.29
C LEU A 218 -16.72 -31.70 4.80
N PRO A 219 -15.73 -32.16 5.59
CA PRO A 219 -15.89 -32.19 7.03
C PRO A 219 -15.81 -30.75 7.58
N PRO A 220 -16.55 -30.42 8.65
CA PRO A 220 -16.33 -29.17 9.36
C PRO A 220 -14.85 -29.06 9.81
N PRO A 221 -14.21 -27.89 9.71
CA PRO A 221 -14.76 -26.57 9.39
C PRO A 221 -14.59 -26.12 7.91
N PHE A 222 -14.35 -27.04 6.97
CA PHE A 222 -14.19 -26.67 5.56
C PHE A 222 -15.55 -26.27 4.94
N THR A 223 -15.57 -25.18 4.17
CA THR A 223 -16.82 -24.56 3.68
C THR A 223 -17.00 -24.56 2.17
N GLY A 224 -15.99 -24.98 1.41
CA GLY A 224 -16.09 -25.08 -0.04
C GLY A 224 -14.87 -25.70 -0.69
N MET A 225 -15.01 -25.97 -1.99
CA MET A 225 -13.94 -26.47 -2.86
C MET A 225 -13.34 -25.36 -3.70
N CYS A 226 -12.01 -25.32 -3.76
CA CYS A 226 -11.28 -24.26 -4.45
C CYS A 226 -10.00 -24.75 -5.14
N ILE A 227 -9.49 -23.90 -6.02
CA ILE A 227 -8.17 -23.99 -6.65
C ILE A 227 -7.36 -22.72 -6.38
N ALA A 228 -6.04 -22.81 -6.38
CA ALA A 228 -5.15 -21.69 -6.13
C ALA A 228 -4.05 -21.54 -7.20
N HIS A 229 -3.66 -20.31 -7.49
CA HIS A 229 -2.55 -19.99 -8.39
C HIS A 229 -1.68 -18.88 -7.80
N PRO A 230 -0.34 -19.00 -7.80
CA PRO A 230 0.56 -17.93 -7.39
C PRO A 230 0.38 -16.67 -8.27
N GLY A 231 0.34 -15.50 -7.67
CA GLY A 231 0.11 -14.23 -8.35
C GLY A 231 -1.36 -13.80 -8.41
N LYS A 232 -1.60 -12.60 -8.95
CA LYS A 232 -2.94 -12.05 -9.18
C LYS A 232 -3.36 -12.34 -10.62
N VAL A 233 -4.15 -13.39 -10.83
CA VAL A 233 -4.63 -13.85 -12.14
C VAL A 233 -6.15 -13.92 -12.17
N ALA A 234 -6.73 -14.07 -13.36
CA ALA A 234 -8.14 -14.45 -13.51
C ALA A 234 -8.32 -15.92 -13.13
N CYS A 235 -9.52 -16.30 -12.70
CA CYS A 235 -9.84 -17.72 -12.56
C CYS A 235 -9.82 -18.40 -13.93
N ASP A 236 -9.23 -19.58 -13.97
CA ASP A 236 -9.26 -20.47 -15.11
C ASP A 236 -10.11 -21.69 -14.75
N GLY A 237 -11.01 -22.09 -15.65
CA GLY A 237 -11.97 -23.18 -15.43
C GLY A 237 -13.41 -22.74 -15.17
N ALA A 238 -14.34 -23.55 -15.69
CA ALA A 238 -15.78 -23.22 -15.66
C ALA A 238 -16.44 -23.44 -14.28
N ALA A 239 -15.85 -24.22 -13.38
CA ALA A 239 -16.43 -24.52 -12.06
C ALA A 239 -16.01 -23.49 -10.98
N PHE A 240 -14.75 -23.04 -11.02
CA PHE A 240 -14.17 -22.18 -9.99
C PHE A 240 -14.20 -20.71 -10.41
N ARG A 241 -15.28 -20.00 -10.09
CA ARG A 241 -15.48 -18.62 -10.55
C ARG A 241 -15.38 -17.58 -9.43
N ALA A 242 -15.55 -17.99 -8.17
CA ALA A 242 -15.50 -17.11 -7.02
C ALA A 242 -14.04 -16.76 -6.70
N ARG A 243 -13.53 -15.71 -7.36
CA ARG A 243 -12.15 -15.23 -7.21
C ARG A 243 -11.97 -14.40 -5.93
N ARG A 244 -10.86 -14.63 -5.24
CA ARG A 244 -10.29 -13.68 -4.26
C ARG A 244 -8.77 -13.76 -4.25
N VAL A 245 -8.13 -12.75 -3.67
CA VAL A 245 -6.67 -12.72 -3.48
C VAL A 245 -6.35 -12.88 -2.00
N VAL A 246 -5.46 -13.82 -1.71
CA VAL A 246 -4.90 -14.09 -0.37
C VAL A 246 -3.37 -14.00 -0.45
N HIS A 247 -2.67 -14.05 0.68
CA HIS A 247 -1.23 -13.78 0.74
C HIS A 247 -0.50 -14.83 1.56
N ALA A 248 0.64 -15.32 1.05
CA ALA A 248 1.46 -16.27 1.80
C ALA A 248 2.36 -15.57 2.84
N GLY A 249 2.65 -14.28 2.68
CA GLY A 249 3.61 -13.55 3.49
C GLY A 249 3.23 -12.08 3.72
N MET A 250 3.97 -11.46 4.64
CA MET A 250 3.97 -10.02 4.88
C MET A 250 5.39 -9.54 5.16
N GLU A 251 5.66 -8.29 4.84
CA GLU A 251 6.84 -7.56 5.29
C GLU A 251 6.42 -6.46 6.27
N ASP A 252 7.19 -6.29 7.34
CA ASP A 252 6.96 -5.26 8.37
C ASP A 252 8.12 -4.26 8.34
N GLY A 253 7.94 -3.19 7.55
CA GLY A 253 8.90 -2.10 7.43
C GLY A 253 8.66 -0.97 8.42
N ARG A 254 7.89 -1.18 9.48
CA ARG A 254 7.60 -0.14 10.47
C ARG A 254 8.80 0.13 11.37
N TRP A 255 9.04 1.39 11.68
CA TRP A 255 10.13 1.81 12.56
C TRP A 255 9.79 3.13 13.28
N CYS A 256 10.54 3.43 14.34
CA CYS A 256 10.41 4.69 15.07
C CYS A 256 11.60 5.59 14.79
N SER A 257 11.33 6.84 14.44
CA SER A 257 12.40 7.83 14.26
C SER A 257 13.20 8.06 15.54
N GLY A 258 14.51 8.27 15.39
CA GLY A 258 15.40 8.50 16.52
C GLY A 258 15.05 9.79 17.26
N CYS A 259 15.15 9.77 18.59
CA CYS A 259 14.96 10.96 19.40
C CYS A 259 16.07 11.98 19.14
N THR A 260 15.69 13.24 19.01
CA THR A 260 16.59 14.39 18.91
C THR A 260 16.26 15.39 20.01
N CYS A 261 17.29 16.05 20.53
CA CYS A 261 17.15 17.11 21.51
C CYS A 261 17.86 18.35 21.00
N SER A 262 17.13 19.44 20.84
CA SER A 262 17.68 20.72 20.40
C SER A 262 17.43 21.78 21.45
N LEU A 263 18.43 22.64 21.68
CA LEU A 263 18.27 23.76 22.59
C LEU A 263 17.29 24.74 21.98
N SER A 264 16.17 25.01 22.67
CA SER A 264 15.30 26.10 22.29
C SER A 264 16.06 27.40 22.50
N THR A 265 16.03 28.30 21.52
CA THR A 265 16.60 29.64 21.67
C THR A 265 15.45 30.53 22.14
N PRO A 266 15.24 30.74 23.45
CA PRO A 266 14.25 31.72 23.87
C PRO A 266 14.64 33.07 23.28
N ALA A 267 13.65 33.77 22.74
CA ALA A 267 13.82 35.17 22.38
C ALA A 267 14.25 35.94 23.64
N GLY A 268 15.49 36.45 23.68
CA GLY A 268 15.97 37.22 24.83
C GLY A 268 17.45 37.08 25.20
N CYS A 269 18.26 36.33 24.45
CA CYS A 269 19.69 36.32 24.73
C CYS A 269 20.25 37.75 24.63
N SER A 270 20.80 38.25 25.74
CA SER A 270 21.18 39.63 25.92
C SER A 270 22.31 39.76 26.92
N GLY A 271 22.92 40.93 26.96
CA GLY A 271 24.00 41.24 27.89
C GLY A 271 24.59 42.60 27.55
N VAL A 272 25.67 42.94 28.24
CA VAL A 272 26.29 44.25 28.14
C VAL A 272 27.74 44.07 27.74
N LEU A 273 28.13 44.71 26.64
CA LEU A 273 29.53 44.86 26.26
C LEU A 273 30.04 46.21 26.76
N ARG A 274 31.15 46.18 27.49
CA ARG A 274 31.82 47.37 28.02
C ARG A 274 33.21 47.50 27.40
N GLY A 275 33.58 48.72 27.05
CA GLY A 275 34.93 49.05 26.57
C GLY A 275 35.74 49.82 27.59
N TYR A 276 37.03 49.51 27.67
CA TYR A 276 37.97 50.03 28.66
C TYR A 276 39.27 50.46 27.99
N ARG A 277 40.02 51.36 28.64
CA ARG A 277 41.39 51.76 28.23
C ARG A 277 42.49 51.05 29.00
N ASP A 278 42.16 50.37 30.09
CA ASP A 278 43.09 49.56 30.88
C ASP A 278 42.96 48.07 30.56
N ALA A 279 44.07 47.33 30.69
CA ALA A 279 44.14 45.90 30.37
C ALA A 279 43.42 45.00 31.38
N THR A 280 42.98 45.57 32.51
CA THR A 280 42.31 44.86 33.60
C THR A 280 40.80 45.00 33.60
N CYS A 281 40.24 45.85 32.71
CA CYS A 281 38.82 46.21 32.66
C CYS A 281 38.25 46.65 34.02
N SER A 282 39.07 47.32 34.83
CA SER A 282 38.70 47.80 36.18
C SER A 282 38.66 49.32 36.28
N GLY A 283 39.13 50.02 35.26
CA GLY A 283 39.12 51.48 35.18
C GLY A 283 37.78 52.06 34.73
N ALA A 284 37.79 53.34 34.36
CA ALA A 284 36.61 54.02 33.85
C ALA A 284 36.14 53.38 32.54
N VAL A 285 34.84 53.08 32.47
CA VAL A 285 34.21 52.54 31.26
C VAL A 285 34.12 53.63 30.22
N GLU A 286 34.68 53.38 29.04
CA GLU A 286 34.69 54.32 27.92
C GLU A 286 33.40 54.25 27.11
N LEU A 287 32.85 53.04 26.94
CA LEU A 287 31.59 52.84 26.23
C LEU A 287 30.84 51.64 26.79
N VAL A 288 29.52 51.66 26.61
CA VAL A 288 28.59 50.59 26.97
C VAL A 288 27.60 50.39 25.84
N THR A 289 27.40 49.15 25.42
CA THR A 289 26.28 48.80 24.53
C THR A 289 25.65 47.48 24.95
N SER A 290 24.35 47.37 24.73
CA SER A 290 23.54 46.15 24.92
C SER A 290 22.70 45.82 23.67
N SER A 291 22.88 46.56 22.59
CA SER A 291 22.12 46.42 21.34
C SER A 291 23.04 46.03 20.20
N SER A 292 22.67 44.99 19.45
CA SER A 292 23.37 44.55 18.25
C SER A 292 23.07 45.37 17.00
N SER A 293 22.06 46.25 17.05
CA SER A 293 21.68 47.14 15.96
C SER A 293 22.32 48.53 16.05
N THR A 294 22.92 48.88 17.18
CA THR A 294 23.44 50.22 17.45
C THR A 294 24.96 50.27 17.30
N CYS A 295 25.46 51.18 16.47
CA CYS A 295 26.88 51.54 16.46
C CYS A 295 27.19 52.44 17.66
N VAL A 296 28.32 52.20 18.33
CA VAL A 296 28.77 53.03 19.45
C VAL A 296 30.18 53.53 19.20
N ASP A 297 30.34 54.85 19.28
CA ASP A 297 31.62 55.53 19.15
C ASP A 297 32.42 55.47 20.46
N GLY A 298 33.72 55.24 20.34
CA GLY A 298 34.64 55.13 21.47
C GLY A 298 35.95 54.46 21.05
N GLN A 299 37.01 54.67 21.82
CA GLN A 299 38.35 54.16 21.52
C GLN A 299 38.86 53.17 22.60
N PRO A 300 38.13 52.07 22.87
CA PRO A 300 38.55 51.11 23.86
C PRO A 300 39.81 50.38 23.40
N THR A 301 40.68 50.04 24.33
CA THR A 301 41.81 49.11 24.10
C THR A 301 41.47 47.68 24.52
N HIS A 302 40.46 47.51 25.38
CA HIS A 302 39.98 46.23 25.87
C HIS A 302 38.45 46.20 25.95
N LEU A 303 37.87 45.02 25.75
CA LEU A 303 36.43 44.77 25.84
C LEU A 303 36.15 43.71 26.89
N GLN A 304 35.01 43.84 27.58
CA GLN A 304 34.48 42.83 28.46
C GLN A 304 32.99 42.62 28.18
N TRP A 305 32.63 41.37 27.90
CA TRP A 305 31.24 40.94 27.78
C TRP A 305 30.69 40.49 29.13
N THR A 306 29.49 40.93 29.47
CA THR A 306 28.74 40.43 30.64
C THR A 306 27.39 39.92 30.16
N PRO A 307 27.21 38.60 30.03
CA PRO A 307 25.92 38.03 29.64
C PRO A 307 24.90 38.20 30.76
N ASN A 308 23.64 38.41 30.39
CA ASN A 308 22.52 38.22 31.31
C ASN A 308 22.31 36.72 31.54
N ALA A 309 21.77 36.37 32.72
CA ALA A 309 21.40 34.98 33.01
C ALA A 309 20.29 34.51 32.05
N VAL A 310 20.39 33.27 31.58
CA VAL A 310 19.37 32.64 30.75
C VAL A 310 18.42 31.90 31.69
N THR A 311 17.21 32.44 31.91
CA THR A 311 16.25 31.87 32.86
C THR A 311 15.26 30.88 32.22
N ASP A 312 15.08 30.95 30.90
CA ASP A 312 14.03 30.21 30.18
C ASP A 312 14.58 29.28 29.08
N ALA A 313 15.84 28.85 29.19
CA ALA A 313 16.36 27.83 28.26
C ALA A 313 15.61 26.51 28.48
N SER A 314 15.10 25.93 27.39
CA SER A 314 14.50 24.60 27.41
C SER A 314 15.06 23.73 26.28
N CYS A 315 14.86 22.43 26.37
CA CYS A 315 15.22 21.51 25.29
C CYS A 315 13.95 21.11 24.55
N ASN A 316 13.91 21.40 23.25
CA ASN A 316 12.88 20.91 22.36
C ASN A 316 13.16 19.45 22.05
N VAL A 317 12.19 18.60 22.36
CA VAL A 317 12.16 17.20 21.99
C VAL A 317 11.70 17.09 20.54
N GLY A 318 12.39 16.29 19.73
CA GLY A 318 11.94 15.89 18.40
C GLY A 318 12.16 14.39 18.15
N GLY A 319 11.52 13.85 17.12
CA GLY A 319 11.59 12.43 16.78
C GLY A 319 10.67 11.57 17.65
N GLY A 320 10.84 10.25 17.57
CA GLY A 320 9.89 9.28 18.15
C GLY A 320 8.63 9.09 17.30
N ASP A 321 8.57 9.67 16.11
CA ASP A 321 7.47 9.44 15.15
C ASP A 321 7.49 8.01 14.62
N ALA A 322 6.30 7.42 14.51
CA ALA A 322 6.07 6.20 13.75
C ALA A 322 6.26 6.44 12.25
N ARG A 323 7.00 5.55 11.59
CA ARG A 323 7.31 5.60 10.16
C ARG A 323 7.16 4.20 9.56
N GLY A 324 7.01 4.15 8.23
CA GLY A 324 6.81 2.90 7.50
C GLY A 324 5.42 2.29 7.70
N CYS A 325 5.24 1.08 7.20
CA CYS A 325 4.01 0.29 7.31
C CYS A 325 4.33 -1.21 7.26
N ALA A 326 3.32 -2.05 7.49
CA ALA A 326 3.35 -3.46 7.13
C ALA A 326 2.51 -3.69 5.87
N TRP A 327 2.97 -4.56 4.98
CA TRP A 327 2.30 -4.87 3.73
C TRP A 327 2.32 -6.35 3.39
N ALA A 328 1.30 -6.77 2.66
CA ALA A 328 1.14 -8.13 2.20
C ALA A 328 2.10 -8.43 1.02
N THR A 329 2.70 -9.61 1.02
CA THR A 329 3.56 -10.13 -0.06
C THR A 329 2.98 -11.41 -0.63
N ASP A 330 3.58 -11.91 -1.71
CA ASP A 330 3.27 -13.25 -2.25
C ASP A 330 1.77 -13.50 -2.47
N PRO A 331 1.13 -12.68 -3.33
CA PRO A 331 -0.29 -12.82 -3.61
C PRO A 331 -0.57 -14.19 -4.23
N ILE A 332 -1.70 -14.78 -3.87
CA ILE A 332 -2.22 -16.04 -4.40
C ILE A 332 -3.66 -15.77 -4.82
N THR A 333 -3.99 -16.09 -6.06
CA THR A 333 -5.37 -16.10 -6.53
C THR A 333 -6.03 -17.39 -6.08
N LEU A 334 -7.13 -17.26 -5.37
CA LEU A 334 -7.98 -18.35 -4.91
C LEU A 334 -9.30 -18.29 -5.66
N CYS A 335 -9.67 -19.37 -6.33
CA CYS A 335 -10.90 -19.50 -7.10
C CYS A 335 -11.72 -20.65 -6.53
N CYS A 336 -12.88 -20.34 -5.99
CA CYS A 336 -13.78 -21.33 -5.40
C CYS A 336 -15.00 -21.58 -6.27
N GLU A 337 -15.65 -22.71 -6.05
CA GLU A 337 -16.98 -22.94 -6.61
C GLU A 337 -17.96 -21.89 -6.08
N GLY A 338 -18.90 -21.49 -6.93
CA GLY A 338 -19.87 -20.45 -6.64
C GLY A 338 -19.97 -19.40 -7.73
N GLU A 339 -20.64 -18.30 -7.40
CA GLU A 339 -20.83 -17.19 -8.33
C GLU A 339 -19.50 -16.53 -8.71
N ALA A 340 -19.41 -16.07 -9.96
CA ALA A 340 -18.23 -15.36 -10.42
C ALA A 340 -17.95 -14.13 -9.56
N ALA A 341 -16.67 -13.83 -9.32
CA ALA A 341 -16.30 -12.60 -8.64
C ALA A 341 -16.95 -11.40 -9.34
N ARG A 342 -17.56 -10.54 -8.54
CA ARG A 342 -18.34 -9.38 -9.04
C ARG A 342 -17.45 -8.38 -9.77
N CYS A 343 -16.17 -8.33 -9.43
CA CYS A 343 -15.22 -7.39 -9.98
C CYS A 343 -14.19 -8.03 -10.93
N PRO A 344 -13.85 -7.35 -12.03
CA PRO A 344 -12.69 -7.66 -12.85
C PRO A 344 -11.38 -7.77 -12.04
N VAL A 345 -10.37 -8.44 -12.62
CA VAL A 345 -9.12 -8.77 -11.89
C VAL A 345 -8.30 -7.55 -11.45
N ASP A 346 -8.45 -6.44 -12.18
CA ASP A 346 -7.82 -5.14 -11.99
C ASP A 346 -8.63 -4.19 -11.09
N MET A 347 -9.75 -4.66 -10.53
CA MET A 347 -10.64 -3.88 -9.68
C MET A 347 -10.81 -4.52 -8.30
N VAL A 348 -11.12 -3.67 -7.32
CA VAL A 348 -11.38 -4.02 -5.93
C VAL A 348 -12.87 -3.88 -5.65
N GLU A 349 -13.45 -4.89 -5.00
CA GLU A 349 -14.83 -4.86 -4.56
C GLU A 349 -14.97 -4.02 -3.29
N VAL A 350 -15.88 -3.04 -3.31
CA VAL A 350 -16.19 -2.19 -2.17
C VAL A 350 -17.63 -2.47 -1.72
N PRO A 351 -17.83 -3.03 -0.51
CA PRO A 351 -19.15 -3.29 0.05
C PRO A 351 -19.84 -2.00 0.52
N HIS A 352 -21.14 -1.92 0.27
CA HIS A 352 -22.02 -0.83 0.71
C HIS A 352 -23.03 -1.31 1.76
N PRO A 353 -23.38 -0.48 2.78
CA PRO A 353 -24.48 -0.76 3.70
C PRO A 353 -25.80 -1.10 2.97
N GLY A 354 -26.33 -2.30 3.19
CA GLY A 354 -27.51 -2.80 2.46
C GLY A 354 -27.22 -3.96 1.51
N GLY A 355 -26.02 -4.53 1.54
CA GLY A 355 -25.68 -5.79 0.84
C GLY A 355 -25.31 -5.63 -0.63
N ARG A 356 -25.14 -4.39 -1.09
CA ARG A 356 -24.66 -4.05 -2.44
C ARG A 356 -23.13 -3.94 -2.44
N SER A 357 -22.54 -4.03 -3.61
CA SER A 357 -21.14 -3.70 -3.83
C SER A 357 -20.95 -3.06 -5.20
N TYR A 358 -19.86 -2.29 -5.33
CA TYR A 358 -19.38 -1.81 -6.61
C TYR A 358 -17.89 -2.12 -6.70
N CYS A 359 -17.34 -1.99 -7.90
CA CYS A 359 -15.94 -2.20 -8.18
C CYS A 359 -15.28 -0.84 -8.43
N ILE A 360 -14.06 -0.68 -7.93
CA ILE A 360 -13.19 0.46 -8.23
C ILE A 360 -11.85 -0.05 -8.73
N ASP A 361 -11.24 0.62 -9.70
CA ASP A 361 -9.91 0.26 -10.18
C ASP A 361 -8.90 0.22 -9.01
N ALA A 362 -8.09 -0.84 -8.99
CA ALA A 362 -7.13 -1.11 -7.91
C ALA A 362 -6.04 -0.02 -7.80
N THR A 363 -5.73 0.66 -8.91
CA THR A 363 -4.76 1.76 -9.00
C THR A 363 -5.32 2.85 -9.93
N GLU A 364 -4.60 3.95 -10.12
CA GLU A 364 -4.91 4.88 -11.20
C GLU A 364 -4.74 4.22 -12.58
N VAL A 365 -5.44 4.75 -13.59
CA VAL A 365 -5.27 4.32 -14.98
C VAL A 365 -3.85 4.65 -15.45
N THR A 366 -3.13 3.67 -15.97
CA THR A 366 -1.74 3.84 -16.42
C THR A 366 -1.64 4.38 -17.85
N ASN A 367 -0.48 4.96 -18.20
CA ASN A 367 -0.20 5.39 -19.57
C ASN A 367 -0.32 4.24 -20.58
N ALA A 368 0.07 3.02 -20.21
CA ALA A 368 -0.07 1.84 -21.07
C ALA A 368 -1.55 1.52 -21.37
N ALA A 369 -2.41 1.59 -20.36
CA ALA A 369 -3.84 1.34 -20.51
C ALA A 369 -4.51 2.45 -21.34
N TYR A 370 -4.18 3.71 -21.06
CA TYR A 370 -4.66 4.86 -21.82
C TYR A 370 -4.22 4.84 -23.30
N ALA A 371 -3.02 4.33 -23.59
CA ALA A 371 -2.55 4.19 -24.98
C ALA A 371 -3.41 3.21 -25.79
N GLN A 372 -4.02 2.21 -25.16
CA GLN A 372 -4.97 1.29 -25.83
C GLN A 372 -6.26 2.03 -26.23
N PHE A 373 -6.75 2.91 -25.36
CA PHE A 373 -7.89 3.78 -25.64
C PHE A 373 -7.62 4.70 -26.83
N LEU A 374 -6.47 5.38 -26.87
CA LEU A 374 -6.10 6.23 -28.01
C LEU A 374 -5.92 5.42 -29.30
N THR A 375 -5.36 4.21 -29.20
CA THR A 375 -5.20 3.31 -30.36
C THR A 375 -6.55 2.89 -30.94
N ALA A 376 -7.57 2.68 -30.10
CA ALA A 376 -8.93 2.39 -30.53
C ALA A 376 -9.61 3.57 -31.26
N SER A 377 -9.02 4.78 -31.21
CA SER A 377 -9.49 5.99 -31.88
C SER A 377 -11.00 6.28 -31.66
N PRO A 378 -11.48 6.29 -30.41
CA PRO A 378 -12.89 6.57 -30.12
C PRO A 378 -13.25 7.97 -30.58
N SER A 379 -14.49 8.14 -31.04
CA SER A 379 -14.95 9.44 -31.52
C SER A 379 -15.15 10.41 -30.36
N PRO A 380 -14.65 11.66 -30.47
CA PRO A 380 -15.05 12.76 -29.58
C PRO A 380 -16.49 13.22 -29.79
N SER A 381 -17.18 12.74 -30.83
CA SER A 381 -18.60 13.04 -31.04
C SER A 381 -19.49 12.27 -30.06
N GLY A 382 -20.54 12.92 -29.55
CA GLY A 382 -21.47 12.30 -28.61
C GLY A 382 -21.11 12.44 -27.13
N GLN A 383 -20.05 13.20 -26.81
CA GLN A 383 -19.78 13.62 -25.43
C GLN A 383 -20.93 14.49 -24.86
N SER A 384 -21.01 14.58 -23.54
CA SER A 384 -21.97 15.43 -22.84
C SER A 384 -21.73 16.93 -23.14
N SER A 385 -22.73 17.78 -22.88
CA SER A 385 -22.66 19.22 -23.19
C SER A 385 -21.50 19.92 -22.48
N VAL A 386 -21.16 19.50 -21.25
CA VAL A 386 -20.00 19.99 -20.48
C VAL A 386 -18.66 19.72 -21.18
N CYS A 387 -18.64 18.78 -22.12
CA CYS A 387 -17.48 18.36 -22.91
C CYS A 387 -17.58 18.75 -24.40
N SER A 388 -18.52 19.63 -24.77
CA SER A 388 -18.75 20.02 -26.18
C SER A 388 -17.55 20.72 -26.85
N TRP A 389 -16.63 21.27 -26.05
CA TRP A 389 -15.38 21.88 -26.51
C TRP A 389 -14.27 20.85 -26.75
N ASN A 390 -14.38 19.63 -26.21
CA ASN A 390 -13.34 18.63 -26.30
C ASN A 390 -13.34 17.96 -27.69
N GLN A 391 -12.23 18.07 -28.41
CA GLN A 391 -12.07 17.58 -29.78
C GLN A 391 -11.01 16.47 -29.90
N SER A 392 -10.29 16.17 -28.82
CA SER A 392 -9.21 15.18 -28.82
C SER A 392 -9.02 14.65 -27.41
N TYR A 393 -8.85 13.34 -27.30
CA TYR A 393 -8.55 12.71 -26.01
C TYR A 393 -7.04 12.56 -25.72
N GLU A 394 -6.18 13.13 -26.57
CA GLU A 394 -4.72 13.06 -26.37
C GLU A 394 -4.30 13.95 -25.19
N PRO A 395 -3.52 13.43 -24.20
CA PRO A 395 -3.15 14.24 -23.05
C PRO A 395 -2.37 15.50 -23.44
N ALA A 396 -2.69 16.62 -22.81
CA ALA A 396 -2.25 17.94 -23.24
C ALA A 396 -0.73 18.17 -23.13
N SER A 397 -0.03 17.41 -22.28
CA SER A 397 1.42 17.50 -22.13
C SER A 397 2.03 16.23 -21.56
N GLY A 398 3.31 15.97 -21.89
CA GLY A 398 4.06 14.85 -21.32
C GLY A 398 3.69 13.48 -21.88
N TRP A 399 3.01 13.43 -23.04
CA TRP A 399 2.58 12.18 -23.68
C TRP A 399 3.53 11.74 -24.82
N PRO A 400 3.82 10.44 -24.96
CA PRO A 400 3.52 9.36 -24.02
C PRO A 400 4.39 9.43 -22.76
N GLY A 401 3.79 9.11 -21.62
CA GLY A 401 4.50 8.94 -20.35
C GLY A 401 5.06 7.52 -20.17
N PRO A 402 5.81 7.25 -19.08
CA PRO A 402 6.24 5.90 -18.74
C PRO A 402 5.04 4.93 -18.60
N PRO A 403 5.07 3.73 -19.21
CA PRO A 403 3.91 2.84 -19.32
C PRO A 403 3.18 2.53 -18.01
N ASP A 404 3.92 2.28 -16.92
CA ASP A 404 3.36 1.84 -15.64
C ASP A 404 3.00 2.99 -14.69
N HIS A 405 3.25 4.24 -15.09
CA HIS A 405 2.86 5.42 -14.33
C HIS A 405 1.42 5.81 -14.65
N PRO A 406 0.71 6.49 -13.73
CA PRO A 406 -0.60 7.06 -14.03
C PRO A 406 -0.57 7.96 -15.26
N VAL A 407 -1.63 7.89 -16.06
CA VAL A 407 -1.87 8.90 -17.10
C VAL A 407 -2.21 10.23 -16.43
N VAL A 408 -1.60 11.31 -16.90
CA VAL A 408 -1.81 12.67 -16.39
C VAL A 408 -1.93 13.65 -17.55
N SER A 409 -2.20 14.93 -17.26
CA SER A 409 -2.48 15.96 -18.26
C SER A 409 -3.72 15.65 -19.09
N VAL A 410 -4.62 14.84 -18.55
CA VAL A 410 -5.96 14.55 -19.07
C VAL A 410 -6.97 15.45 -18.38
N ASP A 411 -8.01 15.83 -19.12
CA ASP A 411 -9.11 16.59 -18.58
C ASP A 411 -10.23 15.67 -18.04
N TRP A 412 -11.30 16.26 -17.51
CA TRP A 412 -12.40 15.47 -16.95
C TRP A 412 -13.13 14.66 -18.04
N CYS A 413 -13.25 15.22 -19.25
CA CYS A 413 -13.94 14.61 -20.38
C CYS A 413 -13.18 13.40 -20.92
N ASP A 414 -11.85 13.49 -20.96
CA ASP A 414 -10.94 12.40 -21.27
C ASP A 414 -11.12 11.22 -20.30
N ALA A 415 -11.12 11.52 -18.99
CA ALA A 415 -11.30 10.52 -17.94
C ALA A 415 -12.67 9.82 -18.05
N HIS A 416 -13.74 10.60 -18.22
CA HIS A 416 -15.09 10.09 -18.39
C HIS A 416 -15.22 9.22 -19.65
N ALA A 417 -14.66 9.67 -20.79
CA ALA A 417 -14.70 8.94 -22.05
C ALA A 417 -13.89 7.64 -22.01
N TYR A 418 -12.70 7.65 -21.39
CA TYR A 418 -11.89 6.45 -21.20
C TYR A 418 -12.66 5.39 -20.40
N CYS A 419 -13.23 5.77 -19.25
CA CYS A 419 -13.91 4.80 -18.41
C CYS A 419 -15.11 4.18 -19.14
N ALA A 420 -15.89 4.99 -19.88
CA ALA A 420 -16.98 4.48 -20.70
C ALA A 420 -16.49 3.53 -21.81
N TRP A 421 -15.39 3.84 -22.50
CA TRP A 421 -14.79 2.96 -23.51
C TRP A 421 -14.31 1.63 -22.91
N ALA A 422 -13.79 1.66 -21.68
CA ALA A 422 -13.34 0.47 -20.96
C ALA A 422 -14.50 -0.39 -20.41
N GLY A 423 -15.77 -0.04 -20.69
CA GLY A 423 -16.95 -0.73 -20.15
C GLY A 423 -17.18 -0.45 -18.66
N LYS A 424 -16.58 0.63 -18.14
CA LYS A 424 -16.66 1.12 -16.77
C LYS A 424 -17.34 2.50 -16.79
N ARG A 425 -17.20 3.27 -15.72
CA ARG A 425 -17.55 4.70 -15.65
C ARG A 425 -16.60 5.43 -14.72
N LEU A 426 -16.52 6.75 -14.83
CA LEU A 426 -15.78 7.53 -13.85
C LEU A 426 -16.43 7.33 -12.47
N CYS A 427 -15.61 7.21 -11.42
CA CYS A 427 -16.15 7.02 -10.08
C CYS A 427 -17.01 8.21 -9.67
N GLY A 428 -18.17 7.95 -9.08
CA GLY A 428 -19.17 8.98 -8.78
C GLY A 428 -20.08 8.54 -7.64
N GLN A 429 -21.39 8.66 -7.82
CA GLN A 429 -22.35 8.26 -6.79
C GLN A 429 -22.39 6.75 -6.60
N ILE A 430 -22.62 6.31 -5.36
CA ILE A 430 -22.72 4.90 -4.97
C ILE A 430 -23.67 4.10 -5.85
N SER A 431 -24.82 4.67 -6.19
CA SER A 431 -25.84 4.04 -7.02
C SER A 431 -25.58 4.12 -8.53
N GLY A 432 -24.43 4.65 -8.94
CA GLY A 432 -24.08 4.84 -10.34
C GLY A 432 -24.38 6.23 -10.90
N GLY A 433 -23.41 6.83 -11.60
CA GLY A 433 -23.52 8.17 -12.20
C GLY A 433 -22.89 9.27 -11.35
N SER A 434 -23.29 10.52 -11.57
CA SER A 434 -22.65 11.66 -10.90
C SER A 434 -23.07 11.84 -9.44
N VAL A 435 -22.10 12.07 -8.57
CA VAL A 435 -22.33 12.46 -7.16
C VAL A 435 -22.66 13.96 -7.07
N PRO A 436 -23.57 14.38 -6.16
CA PRO A 436 -23.81 15.79 -5.89
C PRO A 436 -22.51 16.53 -5.60
N PHE A 437 -22.39 17.77 -6.07
CA PHE A 437 -21.15 18.53 -6.02
C PHE A 437 -20.62 18.73 -4.58
N ASP A 438 -21.49 18.75 -3.59
CA ASP A 438 -21.19 18.82 -2.16
C ASP A 438 -21.13 17.46 -1.46
N GLY A 439 -21.59 16.38 -2.10
CA GLY A 439 -21.62 15.00 -1.58
C GLY A 439 -20.31 14.23 -1.64
N THR A 440 -19.27 14.79 -2.27
CA THR A 440 -18.01 14.06 -2.58
C THR A 440 -17.18 13.62 -1.36
N ALA A 441 -17.46 14.14 -0.17
CA ALA A 441 -16.80 13.75 1.08
C ALA A 441 -17.70 12.92 2.01
N GLU A 442 -18.79 12.35 1.50
CA GLU A 442 -19.74 11.53 2.24
C GLU A 442 -19.68 10.07 1.82
N SER A 443 -19.53 9.16 2.78
CA SER A 443 -19.38 7.73 2.47
C SER A 443 -20.66 7.07 2.01
N SER A 444 -21.82 7.70 2.22
CA SER A 444 -23.11 7.27 1.68
C SER A 444 -23.42 7.81 0.29
N GLU A 445 -22.60 8.71 -0.25
CA GLU A 445 -22.84 9.32 -1.55
C GLU A 445 -21.72 9.01 -2.56
N SER A 446 -20.45 9.23 -2.20
CA SER A 446 -19.31 9.06 -3.10
C SER A 446 -18.68 7.67 -3.00
N GLN A 447 -18.54 7.01 -4.15
CA GLN A 447 -17.76 5.78 -4.28
C GLN A 447 -16.29 6.01 -3.95
N TRP A 448 -15.71 7.07 -4.48
CA TRP A 448 -14.29 7.36 -4.24
C TRP A 448 -14.01 7.53 -2.73
N TYR A 449 -14.85 8.32 -2.05
CA TYR A 449 -14.69 8.55 -0.61
C TYR A 449 -14.97 7.30 0.21
N MET A 450 -16.03 6.54 -0.10
CA MET A 450 -16.30 5.27 0.57
C MET A 450 -15.12 4.29 0.43
N ALA A 451 -14.59 4.15 -0.79
CA ALA A 451 -13.45 3.30 -1.08
C ALA A 451 -12.22 3.75 -0.31
N CYS A 452 -11.90 5.05 -0.31
CA CYS A 452 -10.74 5.60 0.40
C CYS A 452 -10.85 5.41 1.92
N SER A 453 -11.99 5.80 2.50
CA SER A 453 -12.17 5.93 3.95
C SER A 453 -12.63 4.64 4.64
N ARG A 454 -12.80 3.53 3.90
CA ARG A 454 -13.47 2.32 4.41
C ARG A 454 -14.84 2.65 5.00
N GLY A 455 -15.71 3.25 4.20
CA GLY A 455 -17.06 3.65 4.65
C GLY A 455 -17.09 4.75 5.71
N GLY A 456 -16.02 5.54 5.86
CA GLY A 456 -15.89 6.61 6.86
C GLY A 456 -15.19 6.20 8.15
N GLU A 457 -14.75 4.94 8.28
CA GLU A 457 -14.03 4.45 9.45
C GLU A 457 -12.59 4.98 9.55
N ARG A 458 -12.02 5.41 8.43
CA ARG A 458 -10.64 5.91 8.32
C ARG A 458 -10.60 7.34 7.79
N VAL A 459 -9.68 8.12 8.34
CA VAL A 459 -9.41 9.51 7.89
C VAL A 459 -8.52 9.49 6.65
N TYR A 460 -7.48 8.66 6.65
CA TYR A 460 -6.58 8.41 5.54
C TYR A 460 -6.81 7.00 5.00
N PRO A 461 -6.44 6.69 3.75
CA PRO A 461 -6.68 5.36 3.20
C PRO A 461 -6.11 4.22 4.06
N TYR A 462 -4.93 4.46 4.63
CA TYR A 462 -4.17 3.51 5.45
C TYR A 462 -4.46 3.62 6.96
N GLY A 463 -5.36 4.49 7.43
CA GLY A 463 -5.74 4.56 8.84
C GLY A 463 -6.15 5.93 9.37
N ALA A 464 -6.24 6.08 10.69
CA ALA A 464 -6.72 7.30 11.33
C ALA A 464 -5.67 8.42 11.43
N VAL A 465 -4.38 8.10 11.36
CA VAL A 465 -3.27 9.04 11.58
C VAL A 465 -2.47 9.22 10.30
N GLN A 466 -2.11 10.46 9.96
CA GLN A 466 -1.32 10.78 8.79
C GLN A 466 0.05 10.09 8.85
N ASN A 467 0.44 9.42 7.76
CA ASN A 467 1.74 8.79 7.62
C ASN A 467 2.43 9.36 6.38
N ALA A 468 3.40 10.26 6.61
CA ALA A 468 4.12 10.93 5.52
C ALA A 468 4.98 10.00 4.65
N SER A 469 5.18 8.76 5.08
CA SER A 469 5.90 7.73 4.31
C SER A 469 4.99 6.67 3.69
N ALA A 470 3.68 6.71 3.94
CA ALA A 470 2.77 5.67 3.45
C ALA A 470 2.53 5.80 1.95
N CYS A 471 2.18 7.01 1.52
CA CYS A 471 1.85 7.31 0.15
C CYS A 471 2.88 8.23 -0.49
N HIS A 472 3.00 8.17 -1.81
CA HIS A 472 3.91 9.03 -2.55
C HIS A 472 3.46 10.49 -2.47
N GLY A 473 4.05 11.23 -1.53
CA GLY A 473 3.99 12.69 -1.48
C GLY A 473 5.18 13.29 -2.22
N GLY A 474 4.94 13.94 -3.36
CA GLY A 474 6.03 14.55 -4.12
C GLY A 474 6.68 15.73 -3.41
N SER A 475 7.91 16.02 -3.83
CA SER A 475 8.62 17.26 -3.55
C SER A 475 8.80 18.02 -4.86
N PHE A 476 9.02 19.34 -4.80
CA PHE A 476 9.26 20.20 -5.96
C PHE A 476 10.47 19.77 -6.83
N MET A 477 11.25 18.74 -6.43
CA MET A 477 12.52 18.32 -7.03
C MET A 477 12.61 16.82 -7.46
N VAL A 478 11.53 16.02 -7.41
CA VAL A 478 11.52 14.57 -7.75
C VAL A 478 10.51 14.26 -8.88
N PRO A 479 10.56 13.08 -9.54
CA PRO A 479 9.61 12.68 -10.60
C PRO A 479 8.16 12.91 -10.18
N TYR A 480 7.31 13.38 -11.11
CA TYR A 480 5.94 13.83 -10.81
C TYR A 480 5.01 12.73 -10.25
N SER A 481 5.25 11.46 -10.61
CA SER A 481 4.54 10.27 -10.16
C SER A 481 5.51 9.08 -10.07
N VAL A 482 5.09 8.03 -9.37
CA VAL A 482 5.72 6.71 -9.37
C VAL A 482 4.83 5.71 -10.12
N PRO A 483 5.32 4.50 -10.48
CA PRO A 483 4.44 3.48 -11.06
C PRO A 483 3.22 3.24 -10.17
N ALA A 484 2.05 3.08 -10.77
CA ALA A 484 0.80 2.88 -10.05
C ALA A 484 0.88 1.59 -9.20
N GLY A 485 0.43 1.65 -7.96
CA GLY A 485 0.51 0.56 -6.97
C GLY A 485 1.91 0.27 -6.43
N SER A 486 2.94 1.05 -6.79
CA SER A 486 4.33 0.76 -6.38
C SER A 486 4.65 1.13 -4.93
N SER A 487 3.76 1.87 -4.26
CA SER A 487 3.89 2.20 -2.83
C SER A 487 3.10 1.18 -2.01
N PRO A 488 3.72 0.10 -1.49
CA PRO A 488 3.00 -0.94 -0.76
C PRO A 488 2.35 -0.43 0.54
N CYS A 489 2.83 0.70 1.05
CA CYS A 489 2.26 1.39 2.20
C CYS A 489 1.06 2.28 1.88
N CYS A 490 0.77 2.52 0.60
CA CYS A 490 -0.33 3.37 0.15
C CYS A 490 -1.58 2.56 -0.18
N GLU A 491 -1.78 1.44 0.51
CA GLU A 491 -2.97 0.63 0.38
C GLU A 491 -4.11 1.20 1.23
N GLY A 492 -5.29 1.35 0.63
CA GLY A 492 -6.29 2.30 1.08
C GLY A 492 -7.71 1.76 1.14
N GLY A 493 -8.32 1.82 2.32
CA GLY A 493 -9.71 1.42 2.61
C GLY A 493 -10.01 -0.07 2.58
N TYR A 494 -9.56 -0.74 1.51
CA TYR A 494 -9.78 -2.16 1.24
C TYR A 494 -8.49 -2.80 0.70
N ASP A 495 -8.29 -4.10 0.95
CA ASP A 495 -7.11 -4.81 0.45
C ASP A 495 -7.09 -4.80 -1.09
N GLY A 496 -5.92 -4.54 -1.67
CA GLY A 496 -5.69 -4.43 -3.10
C GLY A 496 -5.91 -3.04 -3.71
N LEU A 497 -6.44 -2.07 -2.96
CA LEU A 497 -6.70 -0.71 -3.45
C LEU A 497 -5.54 0.21 -3.09
N PHE A 498 -4.88 0.82 -4.07
CA PHE A 498 -3.67 1.64 -3.87
C PHE A 498 -3.84 3.07 -4.37
N ASP A 499 -2.98 3.95 -3.86
CA ASP A 499 -2.77 5.32 -4.34
C ASP A 499 -4.02 6.21 -4.26
N MET A 500 -4.96 5.89 -3.36
CA MET A 500 -6.11 6.75 -3.06
C MET A 500 -5.70 8.08 -2.42
N ALA A 501 -4.44 8.23 -2.01
CA ALA A 501 -3.87 9.50 -1.57
C ALA A 501 -2.47 9.68 -2.15
N GLY A 502 -2.16 10.88 -2.65
CA GLY A 502 -0.85 11.16 -3.23
C GLY A 502 -0.73 10.59 -4.64
N ASN A 503 0.51 10.38 -5.11
CA ASN A 503 0.83 10.07 -6.50
C ASN A 503 0.23 11.11 -7.47
N VAL A 504 -0.99 10.90 -7.96
CA VAL A 504 -1.75 11.90 -8.70
C VAL A 504 -3.11 12.14 -8.04
N ALA A 505 -3.60 13.37 -8.13
CA ALA A 505 -4.99 13.63 -7.79
C ALA A 505 -5.91 13.04 -8.86
N GLU A 506 -7.17 12.77 -8.53
CA GLU A 506 -8.05 12.00 -9.41
C GLU A 506 -9.35 12.74 -9.73
N TRP A 507 -9.71 12.81 -11.01
CA TRP A 507 -11.04 13.26 -11.44
C TRP A 507 -12.14 12.35 -10.88
N GLU A 508 -13.24 12.96 -10.41
CA GLU A 508 -14.45 12.29 -9.97
C GLU A 508 -15.64 12.75 -10.84
N ASP A 509 -16.64 11.89 -11.04
CA ASP A 509 -17.90 12.21 -11.73
C ASP A 509 -18.79 13.10 -10.84
N ALA A 510 -18.36 14.35 -10.69
CA ALA A 510 -18.91 15.29 -9.73
C ALA A 510 -18.80 16.72 -10.26
N CYS A 511 -19.52 17.00 -11.36
CA CYS A 511 -19.56 18.33 -11.96
C CYS A 511 -20.76 19.14 -11.46
N GLY A 512 -20.56 20.43 -11.22
CA GLY A 512 -21.59 21.38 -10.82
C GLY A 512 -21.30 22.79 -11.35
N GLY A 513 -22.06 23.77 -10.88
CA GLY A 513 -21.98 25.16 -11.37
C GLY A 513 -22.93 25.44 -12.54
N SER A 514 -22.84 26.64 -13.13
CA SER A 514 -23.63 27.02 -14.29
C SER A 514 -23.07 26.42 -15.58
N GLU A 515 -23.91 26.29 -16.62
CA GLU A 515 -23.47 25.82 -17.95
C GLU A 515 -22.27 26.63 -18.51
N ASP A 516 -22.20 27.94 -18.21
CA ASP A 516 -21.13 28.83 -18.66
C ASP A 516 -19.84 28.75 -17.83
N SER A 517 -19.88 28.09 -16.67
CA SER A 517 -18.73 27.98 -15.75
C SER A 517 -18.82 26.69 -14.94
N PRO A 518 -18.80 25.53 -15.60
CA PRO A 518 -18.84 24.24 -14.92
C PRO A 518 -17.55 24.01 -14.13
N SER A 519 -17.67 23.29 -13.01
CA SER A 519 -16.54 22.85 -12.21
C SER A 519 -16.74 21.40 -11.81
N CYS A 520 -15.68 20.60 -11.87
CA CYS A 520 -15.70 19.19 -11.51
C CYS A 520 -14.72 18.92 -10.37
N ARG A 521 -15.04 17.94 -9.52
CA ARG A 521 -14.22 17.61 -8.35
C ARG A 521 -12.99 16.77 -8.70
N VAL A 522 -11.96 17.00 -7.91
CA VAL A 522 -10.68 16.30 -7.95
C VAL A 522 -10.31 15.86 -6.53
N ARG A 523 -9.95 14.59 -6.35
CA ARG A 523 -9.74 13.92 -5.04
C ARG A 523 -8.30 13.42 -4.89
N GLY A 524 -7.97 12.83 -3.73
CA GLY A 524 -6.69 12.16 -3.46
C GLY A 524 -5.48 13.05 -3.18
N SER A 525 -5.52 14.33 -3.62
CA SER A 525 -4.42 15.30 -3.57
C SER A 525 -3.16 14.84 -4.31
N ALA A 526 -2.55 15.73 -5.09
CA ALA A 526 -1.39 15.39 -5.89
C ALA A 526 -0.06 15.60 -5.14
N ALA A 527 1.03 15.08 -5.71
CA ALA A 527 2.40 15.05 -5.20
C ALA A 527 3.07 16.43 -4.88
N LEU A 528 2.50 17.26 -4.00
CA LEU A 528 3.13 18.44 -3.39
C LEU A 528 2.96 18.38 -1.87
N GLY A 529 3.95 17.80 -1.18
CA GLY A 529 3.93 17.67 0.27
C GLY A 529 3.30 16.35 0.72
N ILE A 530 2.87 16.32 1.99
CA ILE A 530 2.28 15.12 2.59
C ILE A 530 0.88 14.93 2.01
N PRO A 531 0.53 13.75 1.47
CA PRO A 531 -0.80 13.48 0.94
C PRO A 531 -1.92 13.78 1.96
N GLY A 532 -3.01 14.33 1.45
CA GLY A 532 -4.20 14.70 2.22
C GLY A 532 -5.01 13.50 2.73
N ASP A 533 -5.99 13.80 3.59
CA ASP A 533 -7.01 12.84 4.02
C ASP A 533 -8.01 12.52 2.88
N CYS A 534 -8.83 11.49 3.06
CA CYS A 534 -9.86 11.08 2.09
C CYS A 534 -10.89 12.19 1.83
N GLY A 535 -11.12 13.10 2.77
CA GLY A 535 -12.07 14.20 2.67
C GLY A 535 -11.56 15.42 1.89
N GLN A 536 -10.28 15.47 1.50
CA GLN A 536 -9.72 16.61 0.77
C GLN A 536 -10.25 16.71 -0.66
N VAL A 537 -11.14 17.67 -0.90
CA VAL A 537 -11.73 17.93 -2.22
C VAL A 537 -11.16 19.22 -2.80
N THR A 538 -10.75 19.18 -4.07
CA THR A 538 -10.53 20.38 -4.89
C THR A 538 -11.49 20.41 -6.07
N ALA A 539 -11.59 21.55 -6.74
CA ALA A 539 -12.47 21.68 -7.90
C ALA A 539 -11.74 22.46 -8.99
N GLN A 540 -11.92 22.04 -10.24
CA GLN A 540 -11.32 22.64 -11.41
C GLN A 540 -12.35 22.74 -12.54
N PRO A 541 -12.17 23.62 -13.53
CA PRO A 541 -12.95 23.55 -14.76
C PRO A 541 -12.78 22.16 -15.42
N PRO A 542 -13.81 21.61 -16.08
CA PRO A 542 -13.71 20.31 -16.77
C PRO A 542 -12.61 20.28 -17.83
N SER A 543 -12.21 21.45 -18.36
CA SER A 543 -11.13 21.61 -19.35
C SER A 543 -9.74 21.76 -18.76
N PHE A 544 -9.62 21.76 -17.44
CA PHE A 544 -8.33 21.90 -16.79
C PHE A 544 -7.52 20.62 -17.01
N THR A 545 -6.23 20.77 -17.31
CA THR A 545 -5.30 19.64 -17.37
C THR A 545 -4.09 19.96 -16.49
N SER A 546 -3.51 18.92 -15.91
CA SER A 546 -2.33 19.06 -15.07
C SER A 546 -1.54 17.77 -15.09
N ASN A 547 -0.21 17.87 -15.07
CA ASN A 547 0.70 16.72 -14.97
C ASN A 547 0.68 16.02 -13.58
N ARG A 548 -0.36 16.30 -12.80
CA ARG A 548 -0.60 15.88 -11.42
C ARG A 548 -2.03 15.39 -11.21
N ILE A 549 -2.87 15.42 -12.24
CA ILE A 549 -4.25 14.95 -12.18
C ILE A 549 -4.39 13.82 -13.21
N GLY A 550 -4.76 12.65 -12.70
CA GLY A 550 -5.18 11.48 -13.46
C GLY A 550 -6.60 11.09 -13.05
N PHE A 551 -6.89 9.80 -13.06
CA PHE A 551 -8.21 9.27 -12.68
C PHE A 551 -8.17 7.75 -12.50
N ARG A 552 -9.26 7.22 -11.94
CA ARG A 552 -9.56 5.79 -11.87
C ARG A 552 -11.03 5.54 -12.15
N CYS A 553 -11.38 4.36 -12.63
CA CYS A 553 -12.76 4.02 -12.99
C CYS A 553 -13.46 3.18 -11.93
N CYS A 554 -14.79 3.19 -11.96
CA CYS A 554 -15.68 2.35 -11.17
C CYS A 554 -16.64 1.57 -12.08
N SER A 555 -17.17 0.46 -11.59
CA SER A 555 -18.18 -0.37 -12.27
C SER A 555 -19.08 -1.09 -11.25
N GLY A 556 -20.10 -1.81 -11.70
CA GLY A 556 -21.06 -2.48 -10.82
C GLY A 556 -22.34 -1.67 -10.60
N ASP A 557 -23.28 -2.23 -9.83
CA ASP A 557 -24.72 -1.94 -9.90
C ASP A 557 -25.12 -0.46 -10.00
N ASP A 558 -25.53 -0.07 -11.23
CA ASP A 558 -26.14 1.21 -11.58
C ASP A 558 -27.68 1.13 -11.59
N THR A 559 -28.29 0.20 -10.85
CA THR A 559 -29.76 0.12 -10.74
C THR A 559 -30.25 -0.16 -9.31
N PRO A 560 -31.36 0.49 -8.89
CA PRO A 560 -31.90 0.41 -7.53
C PRO A 560 -32.47 -0.94 -7.15
#